data_AF-A0A0F9ESA9-F1
#
_entry.id   AF-A0A0F9ESA9-F1
#
_cell.length_a   1.000
_cell.length_b   1.000
_cell.length_c   1.000
_cell.angle_alpha   90.00
_cell.angle_beta   90.00
_cell.angle_gamma   90.00
#
_symmetry.space_group_name_H-M   'P 1'
#
loop_
_entity.id
_entity.type
_entity.pdbx_description
1 polymer ?
#
loop_
_entity_poly.entity_id
_entity_poly.type
_entity_poly.pdbx_seq_one_letter_code
_entity_poly.pdbx_strand_id
1 'polypeptide(L)'
;GIEKSYEEIAATDFPLKDEIDTEVDERIGAELEIRGETAKLRGQQTPQAEGFEALEATRERQQVEQLADDTKLNSNQWSGDVWREKYADRQRGFFASSEQIKEDFQITFDERKSPPKSVNAAIDAYFDVNIDDGTFNLPDGTIDWDKFFDAKDAALKPLSPSDKKRVMEWLRKFDTPTVTEFRKAKDVVDEVFETPKYVGLSLEEGEEVDRILFEIVPKMQTAQLRQGVELERGQAVMAAVSFVTDPDVARFLLTNFGPRLSVRRRRQRGRTVTLAAPNVVNPERDAILIENQDLLALFYPDLLARQLSREQEAGLGESAFAAVQR
;
A
#
# COMPACT_ATOMS: atom_id res chain seq x y z
N GLY A 1 22.71 -34.46 -5.79
CA GLY A 1 21.79 -35.27 -6.60
C GLY A 1 20.53 -34.47 -6.77
N ILE A 2 20.25 -34.02 -7.99
CA ILE A 2 18.95 -33.44 -8.32
C ILE A 2 18.16 -34.62 -8.88
N GLU A 3 17.38 -35.26 -8.01
CA GLU A 3 16.66 -36.50 -8.28
C GLU A 3 15.21 -36.21 -8.72
N LYS A 4 15.00 -35.10 -9.44
CA LYS A 4 13.76 -34.76 -10.13
C LYS A 4 14.06 -34.52 -11.59
N SER A 5 13.23 -35.06 -12.49
CA SER A 5 13.42 -34.80 -13.91
C SER A 5 13.19 -33.31 -14.19
N TYR A 6 13.85 -32.75 -15.22
CA TYR A 6 13.60 -31.37 -15.64
C TYR A 6 12.12 -31.12 -15.94
N GLU A 7 11.41 -32.13 -16.45
CA GLU A 7 9.96 -32.09 -16.68
C GLU A 7 9.15 -31.94 -15.37
N GLU A 8 9.55 -32.59 -14.28
CA GLU A 8 8.92 -32.43 -12.97
C GLU A 8 9.20 -31.06 -12.36
N ILE A 9 10.42 -30.53 -12.55
CA ILE A 9 10.78 -29.18 -12.11
C ILE A 9 9.97 -28.14 -12.89
N ALA A 10 9.94 -28.25 -14.22
CA ALA A 10 9.14 -27.38 -15.08
C ALA A 10 7.64 -27.41 -14.74
N ALA A 11 7.13 -28.55 -14.25
CA ALA A 11 5.73 -28.68 -13.86
C ALA A 11 5.42 -28.13 -12.45
N THR A 12 6.40 -28.02 -11.55
CA THR A 12 6.13 -27.74 -10.12
C THR A 12 6.85 -26.53 -9.52
N ASP A 13 7.90 -26.05 -10.16
CA ASP A 13 8.82 -25.05 -9.64
C ASP A 13 9.44 -24.19 -10.77
N PHE A 14 8.65 -23.26 -11.30
CA PHE A 14 9.08 -22.37 -12.39
C PHE A 14 10.32 -21.51 -12.06
N PRO A 15 10.47 -20.91 -10.85
CA PRO A 15 11.68 -20.17 -10.54
C PRO A 15 12.95 -21.03 -10.64
N LEU A 16 12.91 -22.29 -10.19
CA LEU A 16 14.04 -23.21 -10.35
C LEU A 16 14.32 -23.54 -11.81
N LYS A 17 13.27 -23.66 -12.63
CA LYS A 17 13.41 -23.85 -14.08
C LYS A 17 14.11 -22.64 -14.72
N ASP A 18 13.69 -21.41 -14.41
CA ASP A 18 14.29 -20.17 -14.96
C ASP A 18 15.77 -20.05 -14.56
N GLU A 19 16.12 -20.39 -13.31
CA GLU A 19 17.51 -20.45 -12.84
C GLU A 19 18.33 -21.48 -13.63
N ILE A 20 17.78 -22.68 -13.84
CA ILE A 20 18.44 -23.74 -14.63
C ILE A 20 18.61 -23.28 -16.07
N ASP A 21 17.57 -22.76 -16.71
CA ASP A 21 17.59 -22.30 -18.10
C ASP A 21 18.60 -21.15 -18.26
N THR A 22 18.63 -20.18 -17.33
CA THR A 22 19.60 -19.08 -17.31
C THR A 22 21.03 -19.58 -17.14
N GLU A 23 21.31 -20.48 -16.18
CA GLU A 23 22.66 -21.03 -15.97
C GLU A 23 23.12 -21.83 -17.21
N VAL A 24 22.18 -22.54 -17.85
CA VAL A 24 22.41 -23.39 -19.01
C VAL A 24 22.65 -22.52 -20.25
N ASP A 25 21.89 -21.44 -20.46
CA ASP A 25 22.10 -20.44 -21.51
C ASP A 25 23.41 -19.64 -21.32
N GLU A 26 23.74 -19.24 -20.09
CA GLU A 26 25.00 -18.55 -19.79
C GLU A 26 26.24 -19.44 -19.99
N ARG A 27 26.13 -20.75 -19.74
CA ARG A 27 27.24 -21.71 -19.95
C ARG A 27 27.32 -22.30 -21.35
N ILE A 28 26.19 -22.44 -22.06
CA ILE A 28 26.06 -23.26 -23.28
C ILE A 28 25.22 -22.56 -24.36
N GLY A 29 25.17 -21.22 -24.38
CA GLY A 29 24.26 -20.43 -25.21
C GLY A 29 24.25 -20.72 -26.71
N ALA A 30 25.35 -21.21 -27.30
CA ALA A 30 25.40 -21.55 -28.73
C ALA A 30 24.91 -22.98 -29.06
N GLU A 31 24.99 -23.92 -28.12
CA GLU A 31 24.57 -25.32 -28.34
C GLU A 31 23.10 -25.53 -27.96
N LEU A 32 22.55 -24.62 -27.14
CA LEU A 32 21.15 -24.59 -26.75
C LEU A 32 20.26 -23.82 -27.71
N GLU A 33 20.75 -22.83 -28.45
CA GLU A 33 20.00 -22.25 -29.55
C GLU A 33 19.63 -23.36 -30.57
N ILE A 34 20.56 -24.29 -30.82
CA ILE A 34 20.36 -25.51 -31.62
C ILE A 34 19.42 -26.51 -30.89
N ARG A 35 19.38 -26.54 -29.55
CA ARG A 35 18.43 -27.39 -28.78
C ARG A 35 17.02 -26.82 -28.66
N GLY A 36 16.87 -25.51 -28.52
CA GLY A 36 15.60 -24.77 -28.55
C GLY A 36 14.98 -24.85 -29.94
N GLU A 37 15.78 -24.76 -30.99
CA GLU A 37 15.36 -25.10 -32.35
C GLU A 37 14.99 -26.59 -32.48
N THR A 38 15.74 -27.52 -31.86
CA THR A 38 15.34 -28.95 -31.88
C THR A 38 14.20 -29.34 -30.94
N ALA A 39 13.80 -28.49 -29.99
CA ALA A 39 12.60 -28.63 -29.17
C ALA A 39 11.35 -28.16 -29.94
N LYS A 40 11.45 -27.02 -30.65
CA LYS A 40 10.46 -26.59 -31.66
C LYS A 40 10.31 -27.63 -32.78
N LEU A 41 11.41 -28.22 -33.27
CA LEU A 41 11.38 -29.30 -34.29
C LEU A 41 10.89 -30.66 -33.76
N ARG A 42 10.82 -30.87 -32.44
CA ARG A 42 10.29 -32.11 -31.82
C ARG A 42 8.79 -32.07 -31.51
N GLY A 43 8.11 -30.96 -31.80
CA GLY A 43 6.65 -30.85 -31.63
C GLY A 43 6.18 -30.89 -30.17
N GLN A 44 7.02 -30.45 -29.22
CA GLN A 44 6.70 -30.41 -27.79
C GLN A 44 6.57 -28.97 -27.27
N GLN A 45 6.08 -28.04 -28.08
CA GLN A 45 5.58 -26.77 -27.55
C GLN A 45 4.22 -27.10 -26.92
N THR A 46 4.20 -27.24 -25.60
CA THR A 46 2.97 -27.50 -24.86
C THR A 46 2.19 -26.18 -24.75
N PRO A 47 0.84 -26.21 -24.76
CA PRO A 47 0.04 -25.00 -24.55
C PRO A 47 0.43 -24.21 -23.30
N GLN A 48 0.93 -24.90 -22.27
CA GLN A 48 1.45 -24.32 -21.04
C GLN A 48 2.75 -23.52 -21.26
N ALA A 49 3.66 -24.00 -22.11
CA ALA A 49 4.89 -23.28 -22.45
C ALA A 49 4.60 -22.01 -23.27
N GLU A 50 3.66 -22.09 -24.22
CA GLU A 50 3.24 -20.95 -25.03
C GLU A 50 2.50 -19.88 -24.20
N GLY A 51 1.62 -20.31 -23.29
CA GLY A 51 0.95 -19.40 -22.37
C GLY A 51 1.92 -18.73 -21.38
N PHE A 52 2.98 -19.42 -20.97
CA PHE A 52 4.02 -18.83 -20.13
C PHE A 52 4.87 -17.79 -20.88
N GLU A 53 5.31 -18.10 -22.11
CA GLU A 53 5.99 -17.13 -22.98
C GLU A 53 5.10 -15.88 -23.22
N ALA A 54 3.79 -16.09 -23.41
CA ALA A 54 2.83 -14.99 -23.55
C ALA A 54 2.69 -14.15 -22.26
N LEU A 55 2.74 -14.79 -21.09
CA LEU A 55 2.69 -14.12 -19.79
C LEU A 55 3.97 -13.32 -19.51
N GLU A 56 5.15 -13.86 -19.83
CA GLU A 56 6.42 -13.15 -19.73
C GLU A 56 6.50 -11.96 -20.68
N ALA A 57 6.10 -12.13 -21.94
CA ALA A 57 6.02 -11.03 -22.90
C ALA A 57 5.07 -9.91 -22.44
N THR A 58 4.00 -10.29 -21.71
CA THR A 58 3.10 -9.33 -21.08
C THR A 58 3.80 -8.57 -19.95
N ARG A 59 4.60 -9.25 -19.10
CA ARG A 59 5.38 -8.61 -18.03
C ARG A 59 6.45 -7.66 -18.56
N GLU A 60 7.17 -8.04 -19.61
CA GLU A 60 8.16 -7.16 -20.26
C GLU A 60 7.51 -5.88 -20.79
N ARG A 61 6.37 -6.00 -21.47
CA ARG A 61 5.61 -4.84 -21.95
C ARG A 61 5.18 -3.94 -20.79
N GLN A 62 4.67 -4.54 -19.72
CA GLN A 62 4.26 -3.80 -18.54
C GLN A 62 5.42 -3.09 -17.85
N GLN A 63 6.61 -3.70 -17.79
CA GLN A 63 7.80 -3.06 -17.25
C GLN A 63 8.18 -1.80 -18.06
N VAL A 64 8.11 -1.87 -19.40
CA VAL A 64 8.39 -0.71 -20.26
C VAL A 64 7.39 0.42 -20.02
N GLU A 65 6.10 0.10 -19.92
CA GLU A 65 5.06 1.08 -19.61
C GLU A 65 5.21 1.64 -18.18
N GLN A 66 5.60 0.81 -17.23
CA GLN A 66 5.89 1.23 -15.85
C GLN A 66 7.04 2.22 -15.81
N LEU A 67 8.15 1.95 -16.50
CA LEU A 67 9.27 2.87 -16.61
C LEU A 67 8.86 4.22 -17.24
N ALA A 68 7.94 4.22 -18.20
CA ALA A 68 7.43 5.45 -18.80
C ALA A 68 6.61 6.28 -17.80
N ASP A 69 5.81 5.63 -16.96
CA ASP A 69 5.02 6.30 -15.92
C ASP A 69 5.88 6.75 -14.73
N ASP A 70 6.87 5.95 -14.35
CA ASP A 70 7.89 6.31 -13.37
C ASP A 70 8.66 7.55 -13.82
N THR A 71 8.98 7.65 -15.10
CA THR A 71 9.61 8.86 -15.66
C THR A 71 8.73 10.09 -15.50
N LYS A 72 7.40 9.96 -15.67
CA LYS A 72 6.46 11.08 -15.48
C LYS A 72 6.34 11.49 -14.01
N LEU A 73 6.33 10.51 -13.09
CA LEU A 73 6.35 10.77 -11.65
C LEU A 73 7.65 11.48 -11.25
N ASN A 74 8.80 10.90 -11.59
CA ASN A 74 10.13 11.42 -11.24
C ASN A 74 10.44 12.77 -11.88
N SER A 75 9.83 13.09 -13.02
CA SER A 75 9.94 14.41 -13.68
C SER A 75 8.89 15.42 -13.20
N ASN A 76 8.14 15.12 -12.15
CA ASN A 76 7.08 15.96 -11.59
C ASN A 76 5.92 16.27 -12.57
N GLN A 77 5.75 15.50 -13.63
CA GLN A 77 4.63 15.63 -14.55
C GLN A 77 3.35 15.02 -13.97
N TRP A 78 3.48 13.98 -13.15
CA TRP A 78 2.40 13.33 -12.41
C TRP A 78 2.56 13.51 -10.91
N SER A 79 1.46 13.65 -10.20
CA SER A 79 1.43 13.50 -8.74
C SER A 79 1.46 12.01 -8.36
N GLY A 80 1.83 11.71 -7.12
CA GLY A 80 1.79 10.35 -6.57
C GLY A 80 0.41 9.69 -6.76
N ASP A 81 -0.68 10.44 -6.58
CA ASP A 81 -2.04 9.91 -6.73
C ASP A 81 -2.34 9.42 -8.15
N VAL A 82 -1.96 10.22 -9.15
CA VAL A 82 -2.12 9.84 -10.57
C VAL A 82 -1.28 8.62 -10.89
N TRP A 83 -0.05 8.55 -10.36
CA TRP A 83 0.81 7.39 -10.56
C TRP A 83 0.21 6.14 -9.90
N ARG A 84 -0.33 6.23 -8.67
CA ARG A 84 -0.98 5.10 -7.98
C ARG A 84 -2.22 4.60 -8.73
N GLU A 85 -3.03 5.50 -9.29
CA GLU A 85 -4.17 5.14 -10.13
C GLU A 85 -3.72 4.39 -11.39
N LYS A 86 -2.68 4.89 -12.07
CA LYS A 86 -2.11 4.24 -13.28
C LYS A 86 -1.47 2.90 -12.96
N TYR A 87 -0.81 2.79 -11.81
CA TYR A 87 -0.32 1.52 -11.29
C TYR A 87 -1.47 0.54 -11.06
N ALA A 88 -2.60 0.98 -10.48
CA ALA A 88 -3.81 0.17 -10.32
C ALA A 88 -4.39 -0.31 -11.66
N ASP A 89 -4.54 0.61 -12.61
CA ASP A 89 -5.02 0.29 -13.97
C ASP A 89 -4.12 -0.78 -14.61
N ARG A 90 -2.79 -0.69 -14.41
CA ARG A 90 -1.83 -1.65 -14.95
C ARG A 90 -1.95 -3.01 -14.27
N GLN A 91 -2.12 -3.07 -12.96
CA GLN A 91 -2.38 -4.32 -12.23
C GLN A 91 -3.68 -4.98 -12.71
N ARG A 92 -4.75 -4.21 -12.95
CA ARG A 92 -5.98 -4.72 -13.58
C ARG A 92 -5.73 -5.26 -14.98
N GLY A 93 -5.01 -4.51 -15.82
CA GLY A 93 -4.67 -4.91 -17.18
C GLY A 93 -3.81 -6.19 -17.20
N PHE A 94 -2.91 -6.35 -16.24
CA PHE A 94 -2.11 -7.56 -16.07
C PHE A 94 -3.00 -8.74 -15.74
N PHE A 95 -3.87 -8.58 -14.74
CA PHE A 95 -4.81 -9.60 -14.32
C PHE A 95 -5.71 -10.06 -15.48
N ALA A 96 -6.34 -9.10 -16.17
CA ALA A 96 -7.21 -9.40 -17.31
C ALA A 96 -6.45 -10.10 -18.45
N SER A 97 -5.21 -9.69 -18.74
CA SER A 97 -4.39 -10.34 -19.76
C SER A 97 -3.98 -11.75 -19.34
N SER A 98 -3.65 -11.93 -18.06
CA SER A 98 -3.31 -13.23 -17.47
C SER A 98 -4.50 -14.18 -17.53
N GLU A 99 -5.70 -13.74 -17.17
CA GLU A 99 -6.93 -14.53 -17.28
C GLU A 99 -7.26 -14.88 -18.74
N GLN A 100 -7.12 -13.91 -19.67
CA GLN A 100 -7.33 -14.17 -21.09
C GLN A 100 -6.31 -15.19 -21.63
N ILE A 101 -5.04 -15.11 -21.22
CA ILE A 101 -4.02 -16.10 -21.59
C ILE A 101 -4.36 -17.48 -21.02
N LYS A 102 -4.83 -17.56 -19.76
CA LYS A 102 -5.29 -18.83 -19.18
C LYS A 102 -6.45 -19.44 -19.98
N GLU A 103 -7.40 -18.61 -20.41
CA GLU A 103 -8.55 -19.03 -21.22
C GLU A 103 -8.14 -19.44 -22.65
N ASP A 104 -7.37 -18.60 -23.35
CA ASP A 104 -6.96 -18.75 -24.75
C ASP A 104 -6.13 -20.01 -24.97
N PHE A 105 -5.21 -20.31 -24.04
CA PHE A 105 -4.35 -21.48 -24.12
C PHE A 105 -4.99 -22.72 -23.49
N GLN A 106 -6.28 -22.65 -23.11
CA GLN A 106 -6.98 -23.68 -22.34
C GLN A 106 -6.11 -24.20 -21.19
N ILE A 107 -5.43 -23.28 -20.49
CA ILE A 107 -4.81 -23.55 -19.19
C ILE A 107 -5.96 -23.62 -18.18
N THR A 108 -6.87 -24.56 -18.44
CA THR A 108 -7.74 -25.11 -17.43
C THR A 108 -6.82 -25.95 -16.57
N PHE A 109 -6.49 -25.44 -15.38
CA PHE A 109 -6.11 -26.29 -14.27
C PHE A 109 -7.35 -27.07 -13.82
N ASP A 110 -8.03 -27.74 -14.75
CA ASP A 110 -9.10 -28.67 -14.49
C ASP A 110 -8.48 -29.77 -13.63
N GLU A 111 -8.75 -29.64 -12.33
CA GLU A 111 -8.58 -30.64 -11.28
C GLU A 111 -7.30 -31.50 -11.42
N ARG A 112 -6.18 -30.91 -10.98
CA ARG A 112 -4.86 -31.50 -10.66
C ARG A 112 -3.81 -31.40 -11.78
N LYS A 113 -2.81 -30.53 -11.56
CA LYS A 113 -1.42 -30.82 -11.93
C LYS A 113 -0.33 -30.03 -11.21
N SER A 114 -0.64 -28.90 -10.57
CA SER A 114 0.21 -28.39 -9.49
C SER A 114 -0.19 -29.11 -8.20
N PRO A 115 0.73 -29.85 -7.53
CA PRO A 115 0.44 -30.41 -6.22
C PRO A 115 -0.04 -29.30 -5.29
N PRO A 116 -1.09 -29.50 -4.47
CA PRO A 116 -1.45 -28.51 -3.46
C PRO A 116 -0.23 -28.19 -2.59
N LYS A 117 0.06 -26.89 -2.42
CA LYS A 117 1.28 -26.34 -1.79
C LYS A 117 2.57 -26.37 -2.64
N SER A 118 2.49 -26.59 -3.95
CA SER A 118 3.63 -26.37 -4.84
C SER A 118 3.95 -24.87 -4.98
N VAL A 119 5.18 -24.57 -5.43
CA VAL A 119 5.62 -23.20 -5.72
C VAL A 119 4.71 -22.56 -6.77
N ASN A 120 4.39 -23.30 -7.84
CA ASN A 120 3.50 -22.82 -8.88
C ASN A 120 2.10 -22.50 -8.37
N ALA A 121 1.52 -23.33 -7.49
CA ALA A 121 0.19 -23.06 -6.93
C ALA A 121 0.14 -21.79 -6.05
N ALA A 122 1.25 -21.45 -5.37
CA ALA A 122 1.35 -20.20 -4.61
C ALA A 122 1.53 -18.98 -5.52
N ILE A 123 2.26 -19.14 -6.63
CA ILE A 123 2.40 -18.10 -7.66
C ILE A 123 1.03 -17.83 -8.33
N ASP A 124 0.28 -18.88 -8.66
CA ASP A 124 -1.06 -18.74 -9.23
C ASP A 124 -1.98 -17.98 -8.26
N ALA A 125 -2.03 -18.41 -6.99
CA ALA A 125 -2.81 -17.72 -5.96
C ALA A 125 -2.38 -16.25 -5.75
N TYR A 126 -1.11 -15.91 -5.99
CA TYR A 126 -0.61 -14.53 -5.92
C TYR A 126 -1.15 -13.68 -7.09
N PHE A 127 -1.23 -14.25 -8.29
CA PHE A 127 -1.77 -13.56 -9.46
C PHE A 127 -3.29 -13.57 -9.52
N ASP A 128 -3.96 -14.52 -8.86
CA ASP A 128 -5.41 -14.59 -8.75
C ASP A 128 -6.00 -13.49 -7.84
N VAL A 129 -5.15 -12.74 -7.12
CA VAL A 129 -5.59 -11.56 -6.35
C VAL A 129 -6.00 -10.44 -7.29
N ASN A 130 -7.31 -10.32 -7.51
CA ASN A 130 -7.91 -9.28 -8.34
C ASN A 130 -8.24 -8.03 -7.52
N ILE A 131 -7.67 -6.90 -7.90
CA ILE A 131 -7.92 -5.60 -7.24
C ILE A 131 -9.39 -5.14 -7.33
N ASP A 132 -10.15 -5.65 -8.30
CA ASP A 132 -11.56 -5.32 -8.52
C ASP A 132 -12.54 -6.23 -7.76
N ASP A 133 -12.07 -7.15 -6.91
CA ASP A 133 -12.92 -8.11 -6.17
C ASP A 133 -13.88 -7.42 -5.15
N GLY A 134 -13.92 -6.09 -5.10
CA GLY A 134 -14.79 -5.30 -4.21
C GLY A 134 -14.38 -5.36 -2.74
N THR A 135 -13.61 -6.38 -2.35
CA THR A 135 -13.00 -6.62 -1.04
C THR A 135 -11.87 -5.62 -0.73
N PHE A 136 -11.28 -5.03 -1.78
CA PHE A 136 -10.20 -4.04 -1.69
C PHE A 136 -10.68 -2.61 -1.89
N ASN A 137 -11.98 -2.33 -1.86
CA ASN A 137 -12.48 -0.96 -2.00
C ASN A 137 -12.76 -0.36 -0.63
N LEU A 138 -12.18 0.81 -0.37
CA LEU A 138 -12.51 1.63 0.79
C LEU A 138 -13.87 2.32 0.60
N PRO A 139 -14.55 2.72 1.70
CA PRO A 139 -15.85 3.40 1.62
C PRO A 139 -15.86 4.69 0.80
N ASP A 140 -14.70 5.31 0.58
CA ASP A 140 -14.50 6.52 -0.22
C ASP A 140 -14.27 6.23 -1.72
N GLY A 141 -14.29 4.96 -2.13
CA GLY A 141 -14.06 4.53 -3.51
C GLY A 141 -12.59 4.42 -3.91
N THR A 142 -11.67 4.64 -2.97
CA THR A 142 -10.24 4.37 -3.18
C THR A 142 -9.90 2.90 -2.92
N ILE A 143 -8.74 2.46 -3.38
CA ILE A 143 -8.29 1.08 -3.22
C ILE A 143 -7.56 0.94 -1.88
N ASP A 144 -8.00 -0.01 -1.08
CA ASP A 144 -7.32 -0.57 0.07
C ASP A 144 -6.13 -1.42 -0.40
N TRP A 145 -5.03 -0.71 -0.66
CA TRP A 145 -3.79 -1.33 -1.09
C TRP A 145 -3.23 -2.28 -0.03
N ASP A 146 -3.54 -2.08 1.25
CA ASP A 146 -3.01 -2.88 2.37
C ASP A 146 -3.59 -4.28 2.26
N LYS A 147 -4.93 -4.36 2.22
CA LYS A 147 -5.62 -5.63 2.00
C LYS A 147 -5.20 -6.31 0.70
N PHE A 148 -4.95 -5.54 -0.36
CA PHE A 148 -4.52 -6.10 -1.65
C PHE A 148 -3.13 -6.76 -1.58
N PHE A 149 -2.14 -6.06 -1.01
CA PHE A 149 -0.80 -6.64 -0.86
C PHE A 149 -0.76 -7.74 0.20
N ASP A 150 -1.53 -7.63 1.28
CA ASP A 150 -1.69 -8.70 2.28
C ASP A 150 -2.29 -9.96 1.68
N ALA A 151 -3.28 -9.84 0.79
CA ALA A 151 -3.85 -10.97 0.09
C ALA A 151 -2.80 -11.65 -0.81
N LYS A 152 -1.96 -10.86 -1.49
CA LYS A 152 -0.83 -11.35 -2.28
C LYS A 152 0.22 -12.04 -1.40
N ASP A 153 0.58 -11.45 -0.27
CA ASP A 153 1.54 -12.05 0.67
C ASP A 153 0.99 -13.30 1.37
N ALA A 154 -0.32 -13.34 1.61
CA ALA A 154 -1.02 -14.51 2.14
C ALA A 154 -0.99 -15.68 1.16
N ALA A 155 -1.05 -15.44 -0.15
CA ALA A 155 -0.90 -16.47 -1.17
C ALA A 155 0.46 -17.17 -1.09
N LEU A 156 1.49 -16.47 -0.60
CA LEU A 156 2.86 -16.99 -0.46
C LEU A 156 3.14 -17.64 0.91
N LYS A 157 2.25 -17.50 1.91
CA LYS A 157 2.42 -18.09 3.26
C LYS A 157 2.66 -19.62 3.29
N PRO A 158 2.07 -20.43 2.39
CA PRO A 158 2.29 -21.88 2.40
C PRO A 158 3.72 -22.31 2.02
N LEU A 159 4.52 -21.41 1.45
CA LEU A 159 5.88 -21.71 0.98
C LEU A 159 6.89 -21.77 2.13
N SER A 160 7.95 -22.55 1.95
CA SER A 160 9.10 -22.51 2.85
C SER A 160 9.79 -21.13 2.77
N PRO A 161 10.53 -20.67 3.80
CA PRO A 161 11.22 -19.38 3.75
C PRO A 161 12.20 -19.24 2.57
N SER A 162 12.86 -20.33 2.17
CA SER A 162 13.77 -20.34 1.01
C SER A 162 12.99 -20.20 -0.30
N ASP A 163 11.89 -20.94 -0.46
CA ASP A 163 11.08 -20.88 -1.68
C ASP A 163 10.36 -19.53 -1.79
N LYS A 164 9.87 -18.99 -0.66
CA LYS A 164 9.29 -17.66 -0.60
C LYS A 164 10.30 -16.60 -1.06
N LYS A 165 11.55 -16.67 -0.58
CA LYS A 165 12.60 -15.72 -0.99
C LYS A 165 12.85 -15.79 -2.50
N ARG A 166 13.02 -16.99 -3.06
CA ARG A 166 13.27 -17.18 -4.50
C ARG A 166 12.08 -16.74 -5.35
N VAL A 167 10.86 -17.12 -4.95
CA VAL A 167 9.62 -16.70 -5.63
C VAL A 167 9.50 -15.18 -5.59
N MET A 168 9.81 -14.55 -4.46
CA MET A 168 9.80 -13.09 -4.34
C MET A 168 10.87 -12.43 -5.23
N GLU A 169 12.08 -12.99 -5.31
CA GLU A 169 13.11 -12.50 -6.23
C GLU A 169 12.66 -12.60 -7.69
N TRP A 170 12.02 -13.71 -8.07
CA TRP A 170 11.45 -13.91 -9.41
C TRP A 170 10.27 -12.96 -9.71
N LEU A 171 9.33 -12.81 -8.77
CA LEU A 171 8.19 -11.88 -8.90
C LEU A 171 8.66 -10.42 -8.98
N ARG A 172 9.71 -10.06 -8.24
CA ARG A 172 10.26 -8.70 -8.17
C ARG A 172 11.28 -8.39 -9.26
N LYS A 173 11.66 -9.35 -10.10
CA LYS A 173 12.55 -9.16 -11.27
C LYS A 173 12.09 -8.02 -12.19
N PHE A 174 10.77 -7.81 -12.26
CA PHE A 174 10.14 -6.79 -13.11
C PHE A 174 9.72 -5.53 -12.35
N ASP A 175 9.90 -5.48 -11.02
CA ASP A 175 9.62 -4.27 -10.25
C ASP A 175 10.66 -3.21 -10.62
N THR A 176 10.18 -2.01 -10.96
CA THR A 176 11.06 -0.87 -11.16
C THR A 176 11.55 -0.34 -9.80
N PRO A 177 12.66 0.43 -9.76
CA PRO A 177 13.11 1.09 -8.54
C PRO A 177 12.00 1.93 -7.88
N THR A 178 11.20 2.64 -8.69
CA THR A 178 10.06 3.44 -8.22
C THR A 178 8.95 2.59 -7.60
N VAL A 179 8.63 1.42 -8.14
CA VAL A 179 7.68 0.47 -7.50
C VAL A 179 8.23 -0.05 -6.17
N THR A 180 9.55 -0.24 -6.07
CA THR A 180 10.18 -0.64 -4.81
C THR A 180 10.11 0.47 -3.75
N GLU A 181 10.35 1.72 -4.15
CA GLU A 181 10.18 2.89 -3.27
C GLU A 181 8.72 3.09 -2.87
N PHE A 182 7.78 2.85 -3.79
CA PHE A 182 6.35 2.90 -3.48
C PHE A 182 5.94 1.90 -2.40
N ARG A 183 6.47 0.68 -2.45
CA ARG A 183 6.23 -0.31 -1.38
C ARG A 183 6.81 0.12 -0.05
N LYS A 184 8.02 0.69 -0.03
CA LYS A 184 8.57 1.29 1.19
C LYS A 184 7.70 2.45 1.69
N ALA A 185 7.11 3.23 0.78
CA ALA A 185 6.23 4.34 1.12
C ALA A 185 5.01 3.84 1.84
N LYS A 186 4.47 2.73 1.36
CA LYS A 186 3.39 2.02 2.00
C LYS A 186 3.78 1.54 3.39
N ASP A 187 4.89 0.82 3.55
CA ASP A 187 5.34 0.33 4.86
C ASP A 187 5.44 1.48 5.89
N VAL A 188 5.91 2.66 5.45
CA VAL A 188 5.95 3.88 6.26
C VAL A 188 4.53 4.41 6.57
N VAL A 189 3.64 4.46 5.58
CA VAL A 189 2.24 4.86 5.80
C VAL A 189 1.59 3.94 6.83
N ASP A 190 1.80 2.63 6.73
CA ASP A 190 1.28 1.63 7.65
C ASP A 190 1.83 1.90 9.06
N GLU A 191 3.15 2.11 9.20
CA GLU A 191 3.77 2.46 10.48
C GLU A 191 3.18 3.75 11.09
N VAL A 192 2.88 4.76 10.27
CA VAL A 192 2.23 6.01 10.71
C VAL A 192 0.81 5.78 11.22
N PHE A 193 0.06 4.85 10.62
CA PHE A 193 -1.32 4.55 11.01
C PHE A 193 -1.40 3.51 12.13
N GLU A 194 -0.41 2.62 12.28
CA GLU A 194 -0.29 1.72 13.43
C GLU A 194 0.20 2.45 14.68
N THR A 195 0.95 3.53 14.51
CA THR A 195 1.40 4.39 15.62
C THR A 195 0.25 5.26 16.13
N PRO A 196 -0.10 5.23 17.43
CA PRO A 196 -1.17 6.05 17.96
C PRO A 196 -0.98 7.53 17.68
N LYS A 197 -2.00 8.17 17.10
CA LYS A 197 -1.99 9.59 16.73
C LYS A 197 -1.81 10.53 17.92
N TYR A 198 -2.33 10.15 19.08
CA TYR A 198 -2.46 11.00 20.25
C TYR A 198 -1.60 10.48 21.40
N VAL A 199 -0.88 11.39 22.07
CA VAL A 199 0.00 11.02 23.19
C VAL A 199 -0.82 10.40 24.32
N GLY A 200 -0.41 9.20 24.75
CA GLY A 200 -1.01 8.50 25.89
C GLY A 200 -2.35 7.82 25.59
N LEU A 201 -2.73 7.71 24.32
CA LEU A 201 -3.84 6.87 23.86
C LEU A 201 -3.30 5.71 23.02
N SER A 202 -4.05 4.62 23.00
CA SER A 202 -3.92 3.53 22.03
C SER A 202 -4.48 3.93 20.66
N LEU A 203 -4.29 3.07 19.65
CA LEU A 203 -4.81 3.29 18.30
C LEU A 203 -6.34 3.38 18.30
N GLU A 204 -7.02 2.39 18.89
CA GLU A 204 -8.49 2.34 18.97
C GLU A 204 -9.07 3.54 19.72
N GLU A 205 -8.45 3.94 20.83
CA GLU A 205 -8.85 5.13 21.59
C GLU A 205 -8.66 6.41 20.77
N GLY A 206 -7.57 6.49 19.98
CA GLY A 206 -7.30 7.62 19.10
C GLY A 206 -8.30 7.73 17.94
N GLU A 207 -8.70 6.61 17.35
CA GLU A 207 -9.75 6.55 16.33
C GLU A 207 -11.11 7.01 16.88
N GLU A 208 -11.46 6.60 18.10
CA GLU A 208 -12.70 7.06 18.74
C GLU A 208 -12.65 8.57 19.04
N VAL A 209 -11.50 9.12 19.46
CA VAL A 209 -11.31 10.58 19.57
C VAL A 209 -11.55 11.27 18.23
N ASP A 210 -10.97 10.78 17.13
CA ASP A 210 -11.14 11.34 15.80
C ASP A 210 -12.60 11.30 15.34
N ARG A 211 -13.27 10.15 15.51
CA ARG A 211 -14.69 9.97 15.21
C ARG A 211 -15.54 10.99 15.98
N ILE A 212 -15.27 11.20 17.25
CA ILE A 212 -15.99 12.18 18.06
C ILE A 212 -15.75 13.60 17.54
N LEU A 213 -14.49 13.97 17.29
CA LEU A 213 -14.11 15.33 16.91
C LEU A 213 -14.52 15.73 15.50
N PHE A 214 -14.54 14.79 14.56
CA PHE A 214 -14.75 15.07 13.14
C PHE A 214 -16.10 14.58 12.61
N GLU A 215 -16.76 13.62 13.26
CA GLU A 215 -18.11 13.22 12.87
C GLU A 215 -19.18 13.70 13.85
N ILE A 216 -19.02 13.40 15.14
CA ILE A 216 -20.10 13.61 16.12
C ILE A 216 -20.23 15.10 16.44
N VAL A 217 -19.13 15.76 16.78
CA VAL A 217 -19.11 17.19 17.13
C VAL A 217 -19.66 18.06 15.99
N PRO A 218 -19.23 17.92 14.72
CA PRO A 218 -19.80 18.70 13.63
C PRO A 218 -21.29 18.41 13.38
N LYS A 219 -21.75 17.15 13.53
CA LYS A 219 -23.18 16.81 13.45
C LYS A 219 -23.97 17.50 14.54
N MET A 220 -23.48 17.53 15.79
CA MET A 220 -24.12 18.22 16.91
C MET A 220 -24.17 19.74 16.69
N GLN A 221 -23.05 20.35 16.26
CA GLN A 221 -23.01 21.77 15.94
C GLN A 221 -23.99 22.13 14.81
N THR A 222 -24.04 21.31 13.76
CA THR A 222 -24.98 21.50 12.63
C THR A 222 -26.44 21.37 13.09
N ALA A 223 -26.76 20.38 13.93
CA ALA A 223 -28.11 20.18 14.46
C ALA A 223 -28.56 21.36 15.33
N GLN A 224 -27.67 21.88 16.18
CA GLN A 224 -27.95 23.03 17.04
C GLN A 224 -28.09 24.33 16.22
N LEU A 225 -27.25 24.49 15.20
CA LEU A 225 -27.32 25.63 14.28
C LEU A 225 -28.65 25.67 13.52
N ARG A 226 -29.19 24.51 13.11
CA ARG A 226 -30.53 24.41 12.50
C ARG A 226 -31.66 24.85 13.45
N GLN A 227 -31.43 24.78 14.76
CA GLN A 227 -32.33 25.28 15.79
C GLN A 227 -32.08 26.76 16.14
N GLY A 228 -31.18 27.43 15.41
CA GLY A 228 -30.87 28.85 15.58
C GLY A 228 -29.86 29.15 16.69
N VAL A 229 -29.19 28.14 17.24
CA VAL A 229 -28.19 28.31 18.31
C VAL A 229 -26.83 27.82 17.81
N GLU A 230 -25.84 28.71 17.82
CA GLU A 230 -24.46 28.34 17.53
C GLU A 230 -23.84 27.65 18.74
N LEU A 231 -23.34 26.41 18.55
CA LEU A 231 -22.68 25.64 19.59
C LEU A 231 -21.17 25.74 19.44
N GLU A 232 -20.51 26.34 20.43
CA GLU A 232 -19.04 26.40 20.45
C GLU A 232 -18.44 24.99 20.49
N ARG A 233 -17.33 24.77 19.77
CA ARG A 233 -16.70 23.45 19.64
C ARG A 233 -16.39 22.79 20.98
N GLY A 234 -15.89 23.55 21.96
CA GLY A 234 -15.60 23.02 23.30
C GLY A 234 -16.87 22.56 24.04
N GLN A 235 -17.99 23.25 23.87
CA GLN A 235 -19.28 22.83 24.45
C GLN A 235 -19.84 21.60 23.73
N ALA A 236 -19.68 21.53 22.41
CA ALA A 236 -20.03 20.34 21.64
C ALA A 236 -19.21 19.12 22.06
N VAL A 237 -17.90 19.28 22.31
CA VAL A 237 -17.03 18.23 22.85
C VAL A 237 -17.50 17.79 24.23
N MET A 238 -17.78 18.73 25.15
CA MET A 238 -18.31 18.40 26.48
C MET A 238 -19.62 17.60 26.40
N ALA A 239 -20.51 17.97 25.49
CA ALA A 239 -21.76 17.23 25.28
C ALA A 239 -21.50 15.85 24.66
N ALA A 240 -20.60 15.74 23.67
CA ALA A 240 -20.24 14.48 23.04
C ALA A 240 -19.60 13.49 24.03
N VAL A 241 -18.75 13.98 24.94
CA VAL A 241 -18.09 13.18 25.99
C VAL A 241 -19.10 12.45 26.88
N SER A 242 -20.31 12.98 27.08
CA SER A 242 -21.35 12.29 27.87
C SER A 242 -21.83 10.96 27.27
N PHE A 243 -21.54 10.72 25.98
CA PHE A 243 -21.86 9.48 25.27
C PHE A 243 -20.66 8.55 25.10
N VAL A 244 -19.47 8.96 25.57
CA VAL A 244 -18.23 8.19 25.44
C VAL A 244 -18.17 7.15 26.56
N THR A 245 -17.98 5.89 26.19
CA THR A 245 -17.92 4.78 27.15
C THR A 245 -16.53 4.65 27.77
N ASP A 246 -15.49 5.00 27.01
CA ASP A 246 -14.10 4.93 27.45
C ASP A 246 -13.71 6.15 28.31
N PRO A 247 -13.28 5.94 29.57
CA PRO A 247 -12.95 7.03 30.49
C PRO A 247 -11.67 7.78 30.11
N ASP A 248 -10.71 7.14 29.43
CA ASP A 248 -9.44 7.75 29.04
C ASP A 248 -9.62 8.60 27.78
N VAL A 249 -10.42 8.15 26.81
CA VAL A 249 -10.90 8.96 25.67
C VAL A 249 -11.67 10.19 26.15
N ALA A 250 -12.62 10.00 27.08
CA ALA A 250 -13.41 11.09 27.67
C ALA A 250 -12.52 12.13 28.37
N ARG A 251 -11.57 11.67 29.19
CA ARG A 251 -10.61 12.54 29.89
C ARG A 251 -9.74 13.29 28.90
N PHE A 252 -9.25 12.62 27.86
CA PHE A 252 -8.42 13.22 26.84
C PHE A 252 -9.15 14.33 26.08
N LEU A 253 -10.37 14.06 25.62
CA LEU A 253 -11.21 15.03 24.92
C LEU A 253 -11.50 16.27 25.76
N LEU A 254 -11.86 16.11 27.04
CA LEU A 254 -12.12 17.25 27.93
C LEU A 254 -10.87 18.06 28.23
N THR A 255 -9.73 17.38 28.41
CA THR A 255 -8.45 18.04 28.74
C THR A 255 -7.92 18.87 27.58
N ASN A 256 -7.99 18.33 26.35
CA ASN A 256 -7.36 18.93 25.18
C ASN A 256 -8.33 19.77 24.33
N PHE A 257 -9.60 19.37 24.25
CA PHE A 257 -10.61 19.94 23.34
C PHE A 257 -11.88 20.43 24.03
N GLY A 258 -11.99 20.28 25.36
CA GLY A 258 -13.10 20.77 26.14
C GLY A 258 -13.18 22.31 26.22
N PRO A 259 -14.23 22.86 26.82
CA PRO A 259 -14.38 24.31 26.94
C PRO A 259 -13.26 24.84 27.83
N ARG A 260 -12.39 25.68 27.25
CA ARG A 260 -11.33 26.33 28.01
C ARG A 260 -11.99 27.27 29.02
N LEU A 261 -11.86 26.94 30.31
CA LEU A 261 -12.12 27.89 31.37
C LEU A 261 -11.14 29.05 31.20
N SER A 262 -11.56 30.10 30.48
CA SER A 262 -10.86 31.37 30.52
C SER A 262 -11.03 31.90 31.94
N VAL A 263 -10.11 31.52 32.82
CA VAL A 263 -10.00 32.14 34.14
C VAL A 263 -9.63 33.59 33.85
N ARG A 264 -10.65 34.44 33.79
CA ARG A 264 -10.51 35.90 33.69
C ARG A 264 -9.95 36.36 35.02
N ARG A 265 -8.67 36.08 35.30
CA ARG A 265 -7.97 36.62 36.47
C ARG A 265 -8.08 38.13 36.36
N ARG A 266 -8.82 38.70 37.31
CA ARG A 266 -9.03 40.13 37.44
C ARG A 266 -7.65 40.81 37.44
N ARG A 267 -7.49 41.74 36.50
CA ARG A 267 -6.24 42.40 36.09
C ARG A 267 -5.37 42.87 37.27
N GLN A 268 -4.08 42.52 37.21
CA GLN A 268 -3.01 43.49 37.44
C GLN A 268 -1.95 43.24 36.36
N ARG A 269 -1.75 44.22 35.47
CA ARG A 269 -0.75 44.24 34.37
C ARG A 269 -0.97 43.28 33.18
N GLY A 270 -1.92 43.64 32.32
CA GLY A 270 -1.73 43.78 30.86
C GLY A 270 -1.21 42.63 29.99
N ARG A 271 -0.99 41.40 30.48
CA ARG A 271 -0.54 40.28 29.64
C ARG A 271 -1.49 39.09 29.82
N THR A 272 -2.36 38.88 28.83
CA THR A 272 -3.13 37.65 28.70
C THR A 272 -2.15 36.53 28.41
N VAL A 273 -1.92 35.63 29.38
CA VAL A 273 -1.14 34.41 29.14
C VAL A 273 -2.11 33.41 28.53
N THR A 274 -2.16 33.36 27.21
CA THR A 274 -2.77 32.25 26.50
C THR A 274 -1.82 31.07 26.70
N LEU A 275 -2.18 30.11 27.55
CA LEU A 275 -1.49 28.83 27.60
C LEU A 275 -1.54 28.24 26.19
N ALA A 276 -0.38 27.96 25.61
CA ALA A 276 -0.29 27.24 24.34
C ALA A 276 -1.09 25.94 24.47
N ALA A 277 -1.80 25.55 23.42
CA ALA A 277 -2.42 24.24 23.40
C ALA A 277 -1.32 23.21 23.66
N PRO A 278 -1.51 22.24 24.59
CA PRO A 278 -0.55 21.15 24.73
C PRO A 278 -0.36 20.49 23.35
N ASN A 279 0.86 20.07 23.00
CA ASN A 279 1.05 19.28 21.79
C ASN A 279 0.37 17.93 22.03
N VAL A 280 -0.77 17.74 21.36
CA VAL A 280 -1.67 16.60 21.58
C VAL A 280 -1.24 15.41 20.70
N VAL A 281 -0.47 15.68 19.65
CA VAL A 281 -0.02 14.72 18.64
C VAL A 281 1.21 13.97 19.14
N ASN A 282 1.27 12.68 18.83
CA ASN A 282 2.39 11.83 19.19
C ASN A 282 3.67 12.24 18.43
N PRO A 283 4.76 12.65 19.13
CA PRO A 283 5.99 13.06 18.47
C PRO A 283 6.69 11.91 17.72
N GLU A 284 6.47 10.65 18.12
CA GLU A 284 7.02 9.48 17.40
C GLU A 284 6.40 9.35 16.02
N ARG A 285 5.08 9.57 15.93
CA ARG A 285 4.35 9.60 14.65
C ARG A 285 4.83 10.73 13.74
N ASP A 286 5.07 11.90 14.32
CA ASP A 286 5.63 13.04 13.58
C ASP A 286 7.05 12.77 13.09
N ALA A 287 7.87 12.07 13.89
CA ALA A 287 9.22 11.67 13.48
C ALA A 287 9.19 10.75 12.25
N ILE A 288 8.30 9.75 12.23
CA ILE A 288 8.15 8.85 11.07
C ILE A 288 7.79 9.64 9.80
N LEU A 289 6.88 10.61 9.89
CA LEU A 289 6.49 11.48 8.77
C LEU A 289 7.67 12.34 8.27
N ILE A 290 8.46 12.90 9.18
CA ILE A 290 9.59 13.79 8.85
C ILE A 290 10.78 13.00 8.30
N GLU A 291 11.10 11.85 8.87
CA GLU A 291 12.21 11.00 8.45
C GLU A 291 11.98 10.42 7.04
N ASN A 292 10.72 10.17 6.69
CA ASN A 292 10.32 9.60 5.39
C ASN A 292 9.69 10.63 4.44
N GLN A 293 9.88 11.92 4.70
CA GLN A 293 9.18 13.00 4.02
C GLN A 293 9.37 13.01 2.49
N ASP A 294 10.55 12.70 1.97
CA ASP A 294 10.80 12.73 0.52
C ASP A 294 10.04 11.62 -0.19
N LEU A 295 9.97 10.47 0.46
CA LEU A 295 9.35 9.27 -0.06
C LEU A 295 7.82 9.37 0.04
N LEU A 296 7.31 9.93 1.15
CA LEU A 296 5.90 10.29 1.30
C LEU A 296 5.50 11.46 0.40
N ALA A 297 6.36 12.42 0.12
CA ALA A 297 6.05 13.51 -0.81
C ALA A 297 5.91 13.00 -2.25
N LEU A 298 6.71 12.01 -2.63
CA LEU A 298 6.66 11.41 -3.95
C LEU A 298 5.36 10.63 -4.17
N PHE A 299 4.95 9.82 -3.18
CA PHE A 299 3.84 8.89 -3.34
C PHE A 299 2.57 9.25 -2.58
N TYR A 300 2.60 10.03 -1.51
CA TYR A 300 1.47 10.37 -0.65
C TYR A 300 1.51 11.85 -0.18
N PRO A 301 1.60 12.84 -1.09
CA PRO A 301 1.73 14.25 -0.72
C PRO A 301 0.56 14.75 0.13
N ASP A 302 -0.64 14.24 -0.14
CA ASP A 302 -1.86 14.49 0.63
C ASP A 302 -1.75 14.09 2.10
N LEU A 303 -1.01 13.02 2.42
CA LEU A 303 -0.83 12.58 3.79
C LEU A 303 -0.02 13.60 4.58
N LEU A 304 1.08 14.09 3.99
CA LEU A 304 1.90 15.14 4.60
C LEU A 304 1.10 16.43 4.80
N ALA A 305 0.33 16.83 3.78
CA ALA A 305 -0.52 18.03 3.84
C ALA A 305 -1.59 17.97 4.95
N ARG A 306 -2.13 16.78 5.24
CA ARG A 306 -3.19 16.60 6.24
C ARG A 306 -2.66 16.39 7.65
N GLN A 307 -1.49 15.78 7.80
CA GLN A 307 -0.99 15.35 9.11
C GLN A 307 0.00 16.32 9.74
N LEU A 308 0.71 17.13 8.94
CA LEU A 308 1.69 18.08 9.48
C LEU A 308 1.03 19.41 9.85
N SER A 309 1.51 20.01 10.95
CA SER A 309 1.17 21.39 11.29
C SER A 309 1.92 22.37 10.38
N ARG A 310 1.43 23.62 10.26
CA ARG A 310 2.12 24.68 9.48
C ARG A 310 3.57 24.94 9.90
N GLU A 311 3.89 24.73 11.17
CA GLU A 311 5.27 24.86 11.67
C GLU A 311 6.15 23.69 11.23
N GLN A 312 5.58 22.49 11.12
CA GLN A 312 6.26 21.30 10.61
C GLN A 312 6.38 21.31 9.08
N GLU A 313 5.37 21.80 8.37
CA GLU A 313 5.43 22.04 6.92
C GLU A 313 6.60 22.96 6.56
N ALA A 314 6.87 23.98 7.38
CA ALA A 314 8.02 24.88 7.18
C ALA A 314 9.39 24.21 7.41
N GLY A 315 9.41 23.05 8.07
CA GLY A 315 10.60 22.22 8.28
C GLY A 315 10.82 21.15 7.22
N LEU A 316 9.91 21.04 6.24
CA LEU A 316 10.05 20.09 5.14
C LEU A 316 11.21 20.47 4.21
N GLY A 317 11.84 19.46 3.62
CA GLY A 317 12.77 19.63 2.50
C GLY A 317 12.10 20.31 1.31
N GLU A 318 12.88 20.98 0.47
CA GLU A 318 12.38 21.77 -0.66
C GLU A 318 11.50 20.93 -1.62
N SER A 319 11.89 19.68 -1.85
CA SER A 319 11.14 18.66 -2.60
C SER A 319 9.77 18.37 -1.98
N ALA A 320 9.76 18.04 -0.68
CA ALA A 320 8.55 17.66 0.04
C ALA A 320 7.58 18.84 0.22
N PHE A 321 8.10 20.03 0.52
CA PHE A 321 7.31 21.24 0.59
C PHE A 321 6.65 21.58 -0.76
N ALA A 322 7.39 21.47 -1.86
CA ALA A 322 6.87 21.72 -3.19
C ALA A 322 5.84 20.67 -3.66
N ALA A 323 5.85 19.46 -3.10
CA ALA A 323 4.84 18.45 -3.37
C ALA A 323 3.54 18.72 -2.62
N VAL A 324 3.62 19.17 -1.36
CA VAL A 324 2.46 19.52 -0.51
C VAL A 324 1.70 20.76 -1.01
N GLN A 325 2.39 21.69 -1.67
CA GLN A 325 1.80 22.96 -2.14
C GLN A 325 1.10 22.88 -3.52
N ARG A 326 1.12 21.73 -4.19
CA ARG A 326 0.51 21.55 -5.52
C ARG A 326 -0.94 21.14 -5.44
#